data_AF-A0A1L3NGC9-F1
#
_entry.id   AF-A0A1L3NGC9-F1
#
_cell.length_a   1.000
_cell.length_b   1.000
_cell.length_c   1.000
_cell.angle_alpha   90.00
_cell.angle_beta   90.00
_cell.angle_gamma   90.00
#
_symmetry.space_group_name_H-M   'P 1'
#
loop_
_entity.id
_entity.type
_entity.pdbx_description
1 polymer ?
#
loop_
_entity_poly.entity_id
_entity_poly.type
_entity_poly.pdbx_seq_one_letter_code
_entity_poly.pdbx_strand_id
1 'polypeptide(L)'
;MYKKLKDERIIKETNKIIAPMYVLILALACIVAIIKYIFLTQEISNYILELVATIGAMGYLIFISIINHIPIFSSEDQCIKELQNKYRTHSFNVCFWVYVVGEFILLLIQGEEFYKIVSFYFLIWFIPSIIITRKLIKKGLFVWGSKKREKNGIKSFRKHCILGSLFYGIFMKWDSVWKDGTFNPKGILYILGMAAFWGIPFYFIMKLLISNSEKNSDKELEKAEKYDG
;
A
#
# COMPACT_ATOMS: atom_id res chain seq x y z
N MET A 1 0.68 -29.67 -13.76
CA MET A 1 -0.27 -29.22 -12.72
C MET A 1 0.46 -28.63 -11.49
N TYR A 2 1.41 -27.71 -11.69
CA TYR A 2 2.25 -27.11 -10.62
C TYR A 2 2.05 -25.60 -10.43
N LYS A 3 1.10 -24.99 -11.16
CA LYS A 3 0.88 -23.54 -11.15
C LYS A 3 0.13 -23.04 -9.91
N LYS A 4 -0.73 -23.88 -9.30
CA LYS A 4 -1.61 -23.49 -8.18
C LYS A 4 -0.93 -23.56 -6.80
N LEU A 5 -0.06 -24.55 -6.57
CA LEU A 5 0.59 -24.78 -5.26
C LEU A 5 1.64 -23.72 -4.90
N LYS A 6 2.28 -23.08 -5.90
CA LYS A 6 3.25 -22.00 -5.67
C LYS A 6 2.57 -20.69 -5.26
N ASP A 7 1.33 -20.46 -5.67
CA ASP A 7 0.57 -19.23 -5.36
C ASP A 7 0.01 -19.24 -3.93
N GLU A 8 -0.51 -20.36 -3.42
CA GLU A 8 -1.10 -20.40 -2.08
C GLU A 8 -0.07 -20.17 -0.96
N ARG A 9 1.14 -20.76 -1.07
CA ARG A 9 2.20 -20.55 -0.08
C ARG A 9 2.65 -19.08 -0.02
N ILE A 10 2.79 -18.44 -1.19
CA ILE A 10 3.15 -17.01 -1.29
C ILE A 10 2.04 -16.15 -0.66
N ILE A 11 0.77 -16.45 -0.96
CA ILE A 11 -0.37 -15.73 -0.40
C ILE A 11 -0.40 -15.88 1.13
N LYS A 12 -0.22 -17.08 1.67
CA LYS A 12 -0.20 -17.32 3.12
C LYS A 12 0.93 -16.55 3.82
N GLU A 13 2.13 -16.58 3.27
CA GLU A 13 3.27 -15.83 3.83
C GLU A 13 3.10 -14.31 3.70
N THR A 14 2.49 -13.85 2.60
CA THR A 14 2.15 -12.44 2.39
C THR A 14 1.11 -11.98 3.43
N ASN A 15 0.05 -12.76 3.64
CA ASN A 15 -0.97 -12.47 4.66
C ASN A 15 -0.36 -12.43 6.06
N LYS A 16 0.58 -13.34 6.37
CA LYS A 16 1.30 -13.35 7.66
C LYS A 16 2.14 -12.09 7.88
N ILE A 17 2.68 -11.50 6.81
CA ILE A 17 3.44 -10.23 6.86
C ILE A 17 2.50 -9.03 7.02
N ILE A 18 1.38 -9.01 6.30
CA ILE A 18 0.47 -7.86 6.23
C ILE A 18 -0.48 -7.82 7.43
N ALA A 19 -0.94 -8.97 7.94
CA ALA A 19 -1.93 -9.02 9.03
C ALA A 19 -1.57 -8.17 10.27
N PRO A 20 -0.32 -8.15 10.77
CA PRO A 20 0.07 -7.28 11.88
C PRO A 20 0.00 -5.78 11.53
N MET A 21 0.07 -5.43 10.25
CA MET A 21 -0.01 -4.03 9.78
C MET A 21 -1.41 -3.46 9.93
N TYR A 22 -2.44 -4.32 10.05
CA TYR A 22 -3.79 -3.87 10.42
C TYR A 22 -3.80 -3.18 11.78
N VAL A 23 -3.15 -3.77 12.80
CA VAL A 23 -3.07 -3.16 14.13
C VAL A 23 -2.22 -1.90 14.08
N LEU A 24 -1.12 -1.92 13.30
CA LEU A 24 -0.26 -0.75 13.13
C LEU A 24 -1.00 0.43 12.48
N ILE A 25 -1.74 0.21 11.39
CA ILE A 25 -2.42 1.30 10.68
C ILE A 25 -3.53 1.91 11.56
N LEU A 26 -4.22 1.11 12.38
CA LEU A 26 -5.17 1.61 13.37
C LEU A 26 -4.49 2.42 14.48
N ALA A 27 -3.36 1.93 15.01
CA ALA A 27 -2.61 2.67 16.02
C ALA A 27 -2.11 4.02 15.48
N LEU A 28 -1.58 4.04 14.26
CA LEU A 28 -1.16 5.28 13.59
C LEU A 28 -2.33 6.21 13.34
N ALA A 29 -3.49 5.69 12.90
CA ALA A 29 -4.70 6.47 12.73
C ALA A 29 -5.14 7.14 14.04
N CYS A 30 -5.15 6.40 15.16
CA CYS A 30 -5.48 6.97 16.47
C CYS A 30 -4.47 8.04 16.90
N ILE A 31 -3.16 7.79 16.76
CA ILE A 31 -2.11 8.74 17.13
C ILE A 31 -2.26 10.03 16.31
N VAL A 32 -2.44 9.91 14.99
CA VAL A 32 -2.62 11.06 14.09
C VAL A 32 -3.90 11.81 14.42
N ALA A 33 -5.01 11.12 14.69
CA ALA A 33 -6.26 11.76 15.10
C ALA A 33 -6.09 12.58 16.39
N ILE A 34 -5.40 12.03 17.40
CA ILE A 34 -5.13 12.72 18.66
C ILE A 34 -4.25 13.96 18.43
N ILE A 35 -3.18 13.84 17.63
CA ILE A 35 -2.30 14.97 17.30
C ILE A 35 -3.08 16.05 16.57
N LYS A 36 -3.90 15.67 15.57
CA LYS A 36 -4.75 16.63 14.85
C LYS A 36 -5.73 17.34 15.77
N TYR A 37 -6.32 16.61 16.72
CA TYR A 37 -7.33 17.17 17.62
C TYR A 37 -6.73 18.20 18.56
N ILE A 38 -5.54 17.93 19.08
CA ILE A 38 -4.87 18.80 20.05
C ILE A 38 -4.24 20.02 19.35
N PHE A 39 -3.63 19.85 18.17
CA PHE A 39 -2.74 20.86 17.58
C PHE A 39 -3.25 21.54 16.31
N LEU A 40 -4.26 20.98 15.61
CA LEU A 40 -4.65 21.46 14.28
C LEU A 40 -6.12 21.89 14.19
N THR A 41 -7.05 20.98 14.48
CA THR A 41 -8.48 21.23 14.25
C THR A 41 -9.37 20.29 15.06
N GLN A 42 -10.49 20.80 15.55
CA GLN A 42 -11.54 20.01 16.21
C GLN A 42 -12.72 19.71 15.27
N GLU A 43 -12.67 20.18 14.03
CA GLU A 43 -13.74 19.98 13.07
C GLU A 43 -13.81 18.52 12.63
N ILE A 44 -14.97 17.89 12.83
CA ILE A 44 -15.21 16.47 12.55
C ILE A 44 -15.01 16.14 11.05
N SER A 45 -15.27 17.09 10.16
CA SER A 45 -15.04 16.95 8.71
C SER A 45 -13.61 16.51 8.38
N ASN A 46 -12.64 16.96 9.18
CA ASN A 46 -11.24 16.63 9.03
C ASN A 46 -10.86 15.25 9.60
N TYR A 47 -11.80 14.47 10.13
CA TYR A 47 -11.56 13.11 10.64
C TYR A 47 -12.27 12.02 9.83
N ILE A 48 -12.85 12.39 8.69
CA ILE A 48 -13.71 11.49 7.91
C ILE A 48 -12.95 10.25 7.41
N LEU A 49 -11.66 10.38 7.05
CA LEU A 49 -10.86 9.23 6.63
C LEU A 49 -10.62 8.26 7.78
N GLU A 50 -10.29 8.77 8.97
CA GLU A 50 -10.11 7.97 10.17
C GLU A 50 -11.38 7.20 10.52
N LEU A 51 -12.53 7.88 10.47
CA LEU A 51 -13.83 7.27 10.75
C LEU A 51 -14.18 6.20 9.71
N VAL A 52 -14.11 6.51 8.42
CA VAL A 52 -14.47 5.57 7.34
C VAL A 52 -13.52 4.37 7.31
N ALA A 53 -12.20 4.58 7.46
CA ALA A 53 -11.22 3.51 7.47
C ALA A 53 -11.44 2.57 8.66
N THR A 54 -11.62 3.14 9.86
CA THR A 54 -11.75 2.36 11.10
C THR A 54 -13.08 1.61 11.14
N ILE A 55 -14.19 2.27 10.85
CA ILE A 55 -15.52 1.65 10.83
C ILE A 55 -15.59 0.58 9.74
N GLY A 56 -15.10 0.88 8.53
CA GLY A 56 -15.12 -0.07 7.43
C GLY A 56 -14.30 -1.33 7.72
N ALA A 57 -13.07 -1.16 8.22
CA ALA A 57 -12.18 -2.28 8.47
C ALA A 57 -12.56 -3.12 9.70
N MET A 58 -12.99 -2.47 10.80
CA MET A 58 -13.49 -3.16 11.99
C MET A 58 -14.83 -3.84 11.71
N GLY A 59 -15.74 -3.16 11.02
CA GLY A 59 -17.05 -3.70 10.64
C GLY A 59 -16.91 -4.96 9.79
N TYR A 60 -16.03 -4.94 8.78
CA TYR A 60 -15.71 -6.15 8.02
C TYR A 60 -15.17 -7.28 8.90
N LEU A 61 -14.19 -6.99 9.77
CA LEU A 61 -13.54 -8.01 10.60
C LEU A 61 -14.54 -8.67 11.57
N ILE A 62 -15.38 -7.86 12.22
CA ILE A 62 -16.41 -8.36 13.15
C ILE A 62 -17.43 -9.21 12.39
N PHE A 63 -17.96 -8.70 11.27
CA PHE A 63 -18.95 -9.40 10.47
C PHE A 63 -18.46 -10.76 9.99
N ILE A 64 -17.25 -10.81 9.41
CA ILE A 64 -16.70 -12.07 8.89
C ILE A 64 -16.33 -13.05 10.00
N SER A 65 -15.91 -12.55 11.17
CA SER A 65 -15.64 -13.38 12.35
C SER A 65 -16.92 -14.01 12.91
N ILE A 66 -18.03 -13.27 12.95
CA ILE A 66 -19.32 -13.78 13.41
C ILE A 66 -19.84 -14.87 12.47
N ILE A 67 -19.86 -14.62 11.17
CA ILE A 67 -20.39 -15.58 10.17
C ILE A 67 -19.61 -16.89 10.16
N ASN A 68 -18.29 -16.83 10.30
CA ASN A 68 -17.44 -18.02 10.23
C ASN A 68 -17.15 -18.63 11.62
N HIS A 69 -17.70 -18.07 12.69
CA HIS A 69 -17.41 -18.47 14.07
C HIS A 69 -15.90 -18.47 14.40
N ILE A 70 -15.16 -17.51 13.86
CA ILE A 70 -13.70 -17.40 14.04
C ILE A 70 -13.39 -16.32 15.07
N PRO A 71 -12.67 -16.65 16.16
CA PRO A 71 -12.30 -15.66 17.17
C PRO A 71 -11.45 -14.54 16.57
N ILE A 72 -11.65 -13.31 17.05
CA ILE A 72 -10.99 -12.12 16.48
C ILE A 72 -9.55 -11.98 16.98
N PHE A 73 -9.28 -12.36 18.24
CA PHE A 73 -8.06 -11.99 18.95
C PHE A 73 -6.92 -13.00 18.79
N SER A 74 -7.16 -14.25 19.18
CA SER A 74 -6.15 -15.30 19.17
C SER A 74 -6.81 -16.67 19.08
N SER A 75 -6.04 -17.62 18.56
CA SER A 75 -6.36 -19.04 18.55
C SER A 75 -5.02 -19.77 18.58
N GLU A 76 -4.97 -20.99 19.11
CA GLU A 76 -3.77 -21.84 19.04
C GLU A 76 -3.70 -22.60 17.73
N ASP A 77 -4.86 -22.92 17.14
CA ASP A 77 -5.03 -23.67 15.90
C ASP A 77 -4.42 -22.93 14.70
N GLN A 78 -3.57 -23.65 13.95
CA GLN A 78 -2.87 -23.09 12.80
C GLN A 78 -3.80 -22.72 11.64
N CYS A 79 -4.85 -23.51 11.38
CA CYS A 79 -5.85 -23.24 10.36
C CYS A 79 -6.63 -21.96 10.70
N ILE A 80 -7.03 -21.82 11.97
CA ILE A 80 -7.72 -20.60 12.44
C ILE A 80 -6.80 -19.39 12.34
N LYS A 81 -5.52 -19.50 12.71
CA LYS A 81 -4.53 -18.41 12.53
C LYS A 81 -4.37 -17.98 11.08
N GLU A 82 -4.37 -18.93 10.13
CA GLU A 82 -4.29 -18.61 8.71
C GLU A 82 -5.51 -17.80 8.25
N LEU A 83 -6.71 -18.18 8.70
CA LEU A 83 -7.94 -17.44 8.41
C LEU A 83 -7.96 -16.05 9.06
N GLN A 84 -7.53 -15.94 10.33
CA GLN A 84 -7.37 -14.65 11.01
C GLN A 84 -6.41 -13.73 10.26
N ASN A 85 -5.27 -14.24 9.79
CA ASN A 85 -4.30 -13.47 9.00
C ASN A 85 -4.91 -12.99 7.68
N LYS A 86 -5.69 -13.85 7.01
CA LYS A 86 -6.40 -13.48 5.77
C LYS A 86 -7.39 -12.34 6.02
N TYR A 87 -8.21 -12.43 7.06
CA TYR A 87 -9.21 -11.39 7.38
C TYR A 87 -8.56 -10.08 7.80
N ARG A 88 -7.54 -10.12 8.67
CA ARG A 88 -6.78 -8.94 9.06
C ARG A 88 -6.06 -8.29 7.88
N THR A 89 -5.54 -9.08 6.95
CA THR A 89 -4.94 -8.55 5.71
C THR A 89 -5.97 -7.81 4.86
N HIS A 90 -7.19 -8.35 4.75
CA HIS A 90 -8.26 -7.66 4.05
C HIS A 90 -8.68 -6.37 4.76
N SER A 91 -8.87 -6.39 6.08
CA SER A 91 -9.14 -5.18 6.88
C SER A 91 -8.04 -4.13 6.74
N PHE A 92 -6.77 -4.54 6.76
CA PHE A 92 -5.65 -3.64 6.48
C PHE A 92 -5.78 -3.00 5.10
N ASN A 93 -6.06 -3.79 4.05
CA ASN A 93 -6.19 -3.28 2.69
C ASN A 93 -7.35 -2.28 2.57
N VAL A 94 -8.46 -2.49 3.28
CA VAL A 94 -9.55 -1.51 3.37
C VAL A 94 -9.03 -0.19 3.95
N CYS A 95 -8.40 -0.21 5.13
CA CYS A 95 -7.81 1.01 5.71
C CYS A 95 -6.83 1.67 4.74
N PHE A 96 -5.90 0.88 4.20
CA PHE A 96 -4.84 1.34 3.32
C PHE A 96 -5.38 2.10 2.11
N TRP A 97 -6.35 1.52 1.40
CA TRP A 97 -6.93 2.15 0.22
C TRP A 97 -7.85 3.31 0.55
N VAL A 98 -8.54 3.29 1.69
CA VAL A 98 -9.30 4.45 2.17
C VAL A 98 -8.37 5.65 2.39
N TYR A 99 -7.20 5.45 3.01
CA TYR A 99 -6.24 6.55 3.16
C TYR A 99 -5.64 6.97 1.83
N VAL A 100 -5.13 6.03 1.03
CA VAL A 100 -4.50 6.36 -0.25
C VAL A 100 -5.47 7.09 -1.17
N VAL A 101 -6.65 6.52 -1.42
CA VAL A 101 -7.63 7.12 -2.36
C VAL A 101 -8.35 8.31 -1.72
N GLY A 102 -8.70 8.21 -0.44
CA GLY A 102 -9.42 9.26 0.27
C GLY A 102 -8.62 10.55 0.43
N GLU A 103 -7.29 10.47 0.60
CA GLU A 103 -6.40 11.63 0.61
C GLU A 103 -6.50 12.41 -0.71
N PHE A 104 -6.46 11.70 -1.86
CA PHE A 104 -6.64 12.33 -3.17
C PHE A 104 -8.04 12.94 -3.33
N ILE A 105 -9.10 12.27 -2.87
CA ILE A 105 -10.47 12.79 -2.94
C ILE A 105 -10.62 14.05 -2.10
N LEU A 106 -10.13 14.05 -0.86
CA LEU A 106 -10.25 15.21 0.03
C LEU A 106 -9.43 16.40 -0.44
N LEU A 107 -8.26 16.17 -1.04
CA LEU A 107 -7.45 17.22 -1.63
C LEU A 107 -8.20 17.92 -2.78
N LEU A 108 -8.99 17.18 -3.58
CA LEU A 108 -9.84 17.77 -4.62
C LEU A 108 -11.01 18.59 -4.06
N ILE A 109 -11.61 18.16 -2.95
CA ILE A 109 -12.80 18.79 -2.38
C ILE A 109 -12.45 20.02 -1.54
N GLN A 110 -11.41 19.90 -0.70
CA GLN A 110 -11.06 20.91 0.30
C GLN A 110 -9.93 21.85 -0.13
N GLY A 111 -9.21 21.53 -1.21
CA GLY A 111 -8.22 22.41 -1.81
C GLY A 111 -7.02 22.70 -0.90
N GLU A 112 -6.52 23.93 -0.95
CA GLU A 112 -5.22 24.27 -0.37
C GLU A 112 -5.15 24.16 1.17
N GLU A 113 -6.25 24.39 1.87
CA GLU A 113 -6.30 24.26 3.33
C GLU A 113 -6.04 22.81 3.80
N PHE A 114 -6.36 21.83 2.96
CA PHE A 114 -6.12 20.42 3.26
C PHE A 114 -4.62 20.06 3.23
N TYR A 115 -3.76 20.81 2.52
CA TYR A 115 -2.32 20.51 2.44
C TYR A 115 -1.64 20.48 3.82
N LYS A 116 -2.12 21.27 4.78
CA LYS A 116 -1.59 21.30 6.16
C LYS A 116 -1.83 19.98 6.91
N ILE A 117 -2.84 19.21 6.50
CA ILE A 117 -3.27 17.97 7.17
C ILE A 117 -2.86 16.73 6.36
N VAL A 118 -2.75 16.84 5.03
CA VAL A 118 -2.32 15.78 4.10
C VAL A 118 -1.06 15.05 4.56
N SER A 119 -0.05 15.79 5.04
CA SER A 119 1.21 15.20 5.49
C SER A 119 1.03 14.19 6.63
N PHE A 120 0.01 14.35 7.46
CA PHE A 120 -0.30 13.40 8.54
C PHE A 120 -0.95 12.13 8.02
N TYR A 121 -1.84 12.24 7.02
CA TYR A 121 -2.45 11.09 6.35
C TYR A 121 -1.42 10.24 5.60
N PHE A 122 -0.45 10.91 4.97
CA PHE A 122 0.67 10.25 4.33
C PHE A 122 1.39 9.29 5.27
N LEU A 123 1.63 9.69 6.53
CA LEU A 123 2.33 8.85 7.51
C LEU A 123 1.57 7.55 7.82
N ILE A 124 0.23 7.59 7.86
CA ILE A 124 -0.62 6.46 8.23
C ILE A 124 -0.45 5.30 7.23
N TRP A 125 -0.40 5.58 5.93
CA TRP A 125 -0.29 4.54 4.91
C TRP A 125 1.17 4.30 4.45
N PHE A 126 2.03 5.32 4.50
CA PHE A 126 3.41 5.21 4.04
C PHE A 126 4.27 4.35 4.96
N ILE A 127 4.14 4.49 6.28
CA ILE A 127 4.91 3.70 7.26
C ILE A 127 4.64 2.19 7.10
N PRO A 128 3.38 1.70 7.12
CA PRO A 128 3.09 0.30 6.84
C PRO A 128 3.61 -0.18 5.48
N SER A 129 3.50 0.65 4.44
CA SER A 129 3.99 0.30 3.09
C SER A 129 5.48 -0.01 3.06
N ILE A 130 6.30 0.82 3.73
CA ILE A 130 7.74 0.59 3.82
C ILE A 130 8.03 -0.72 4.57
N ILE A 131 7.36 -0.96 5.69
CA ILE A 131 7.58 -2.16 6.51
C ILE A 131 7.21 -3.41 5.72
N ILE A 132 6.04 -3.42 5.06
CA ILE A 132 5.59 -4.52 4.21
C ILE A 132 6.61 -4.76 3.10
N THR A 133 6.97 -3.71 2.35
CA THR A 133 7.91 -3.80 1.22
C THR A 133 9.24 -4.40 1.68
N ARG A 134 9.82 -3.89 2.78
CA ARG A 134 11.07 -4.43 3.34
C ARG A 134 10.95 -5.89 3.76
N LYS A 135 9.86 -6.29 4.41
CA LYS A 135 9.64 -7.68 4.85
C LYS A 135 9.45 -8.62 3.66
N LEU A 136 8.68 -8.22 2.64
CA LEU A 136 8.47 -9.00 1.43
C LEU A 136 9.79 -9.23 0.67
N ILE A 137 10.63 -8.19 0.57
CA ILE A 137 11.96 -8.29 -0.07
C ILE A 137 12.90 -9.20 0.70
N LYS A 138 12.93 -9.08 2.04
CA LYS A 138 13.77 -9.95 2.87
C LYS A 138 13.40 -11.42 2.73
N LYS A 139 12.11 -11.73 2.57
CA LYS A 139 11.60 -13.08 2.35
C LYS A 139 11.63 -13.55 0.89
N GLY A 140 12.19 -12.76 -0.02
CA GLY A 140 12.25 -13.13 -1.43
C GLY A 140 10.88 -13.23 -2.12
N LEU A 141 9.82 -12.64 -1.56
CA LEU A 141 8.44 -12.80 -2.06
C LEU A 141 8.17 -11.96 -3.31
N PHE A 142 9.04 -11.00 -3.63
CA PHE A 142 9.08 -10.35 -4.94
C PHE A 142 10.04 -11.10 -5.84
N VAL A 143 9.50 -11.93 -6.74
CA VAL A 143 10.26 -12.67 -7.75
C VAL A 143 9.66 -12.45 -9.12
N TRP A 144 10.49 -12.10 -10.10
CA TRP A 144 10.11 -12.08 -11.50
C TRP A 144 9.90 -13.50 -12.06
N GLY A 145 10.59 -14.49 -11.48
CA GLY A 145 10.52 -15.89 -11.88
C GLY A 145 11.47 -16.20 -13.02
N SER A 146 11.02 -16.92 -14.06
CA SER A 146 11.90 -17.26 -15.19
C SER A 146 12.27 -16.02 -16.02
N LYS A 147 13.40 -16.05 -16.74
CA LYS A 147 13.85 -14.96 -17.65
C LYS A 147 12.75 -14.44 -18.60
N LYS A 148 11.84 -15.33 -19.04
CA LYS A 148 10.68 -14.97 -19.87
C LYS A 148 9.59 -14.22 -19.09
N ARG A 149 9.32 -14.60 -17.83
CA ARG A 149 8.40 -13.89 -16.93
C ARG A 149 8.98 -12.56 -16.47
N GLU A 150 10.28 -12.47 -16.27
CA GLU A 150 10.98 -11.22 -15.96
C GLU A 150 10.82 -10.17 -17.05
N LYS A 151 11.09 -10.51 -18.31
CA LYS A 151 10.92 -9.55 -19.41
C LYS A 151 9.48 -9.02 -19.50
N ASN A 152 8.49 -9.89 -19.30
CA ASN A 152 7.08 -9.50 -19.29
C ASN A 152 6.68 -8.71 -18.03
N GLY A 153 7.22 -9.11 -16.87
CA GLY A 153 7.04 -8.45 -15.58
C GLY A 153 7.58 -7.03 -15.59
N ILE A 154 8.81 -6.83 -16.07
CA ILE A 154 9.44 -5.51 -16.22
C ILE A 154 8.63 -4.64 -17.20
N LYS A 155 8.18 -5.20 -18.32
CA LYS A 155 7.36 -4.45 -19.30
C LYS A 155 6.03 -4.02 -18.69
N SER A 156 5.37 -4.90 -17.95
CA SER A 156 4.14 -4.59 -17.23
C SER A 156 4.39 -3.55 -16.14
N PHE A 157 5.41 -3.73 -15.31
CA PHE A 157 5.78 -2.81 -14.25
C PHE A 157 6.09 -1.41 -14.77
N ARG A 158 6.83 -1.31 -15.89
CA ARG A 158 7.11 -0.03 -16.55
C ARG A 158 5.81 0.68 -16.99
N LYS A 159 4.85 -0.05 -17.56
CA LYS A 159 3.54 0.53 -17.95
C LYS A 159 2.79 1.08 -16.74
N HIS A 160 2.72 0.31 -15.65
CA HIS A 160 2.05 0.75 -14.42
C HIS A 160 2.75 1.95 -13.77
N CYS A 161 4.10 1.98 -13.78
CA CYS A 161 4.85 3.15 -13.32
C CYS A 161 4.55 4.39 -14.16
N ILE A 162 4.53 4.26 -15.50
CA ILE A 162 4.19 5.38 -16.39
C ILE A 162 2.78 5.89 -16.08
N LEU A 163 1.78 4.99 -16.04
CA LEU A 163 0.40 5.35 -15.74
C LEU A 163 0.25 6.02 -14.37
N GLY A 164 0.84 5.44 -13.32
CA GLY A 164 0.81 5.98 -11.97
C GLY A 164 1.53 7.33 -11.87
N SER A 165 2.67 7.48 -12.53
CA SER A 165 3.43 8.73 -12.55
C SER A 165 2.69 9.85 -13.28
N LEU A 166 2.05 9.54 -14.41
CA LEU A 166 1.23 10.49 -15.15
C LEU A 166 0.00 10.89 -14.34
N PHE A 167 -0.69 9.92 -13.73
CA PHE A 167 -1.80 10.19 -12.83
C PHE A 167 -1.37 11.13 -11.69
N TYR A 168 -0.25 10.85 -11.03
CA TYR A 168 0.31 11.70 -9.99
C TYR A 168 0.67 13.09 -10.50
N GLY A 169 1.33 13.19 -11.66
CA GLY A 169 1.69 14.48 -12.26
C GLY A 169 0.48 15.34 -12.61
N ILE A 170 -0.55 14.73 -13.22
CA ILE A 170 -1.82 15.39 -13.54
C ILE A 170 -2.45 15.88 -12.25
N PHE A 171 -2.55 15.00 -11.25
CA PHE A 171 -3.19 15.31 -9.98
C PHE A 171 -2.50 16.46 -9.25
N MET A 172 -1.16 16.45 -9.17
CA MET A 172 -0.39 17.44 -8.43
C MET A 172 -0.24 18.80 -9.13
N LYS A 173 -0.50 18.88 -10.44
CA LYS A 173 -0.29 20.09 -11.25
C LYS A 173 -1.46 20.39 -12.19
N TRP A 174 -2.66 19.92 -11.86
CA TRP A 174 -3.86 20.15 -12.68
C TRP A 174 -4.18 21.65 -12.80
N ASP A 175 -4.07 22.36 -11.68
CA ASP A 175 -4.18 23.81 -11.56
C ASP A 175 -3.30 24.56 -12.57
N SER A 176 -2.06 24.09 -12.80
CA SER A 176 -1.11 24.76 -13.70
C SER A 176 -1.53 24.80 -15.17
N VAL A 177 -2.48 23.94 -15.56
CA VAL A 177 -3.08 23.90 -16.91
C VAL A 177 -4.08 25.03 -17.12
N TRP A 178 -4.57 25.64 -16.04
CA TRP A 178 -5.52 26.73 -16.07
C TRP A 178 -4.89 27.99 -15.51
N LYS A 179 -4.82 29.04 -16.32
CA LYS A 179 -4.34 30.35 -15.87
C LYS A 179 -5.38 31.39 -16.24
N ASP A 180 -5.87 32.12 -15.24
CA ASP A 180 -6.90 33.16 -15.41
C ASP A 180 -8.15 32.66 -16.15
N GLY A 181 -8.56 31.41 -15.87
CA GLY A 181 -9.70 30.75 -16.53
C GLY A 181 -9.44 30.30 -17.98
N THR A 182 -8.24 30.51 -18.50
CA THR A 182 -7.84 30.09 -19.85
C THR A 182 -6.87 28.91 -19.82
N PHE A 183 -6.90 28.10 -20.88
CA PHE A 183 -5.99 26.98 -21.03
C PHE A 183 -4.55 27.48 -21.24
N ASN A 184 -3.64 27.06 -20.36
CA ASN A 184 -2.22 27.35 -20.41
C ASN A 184 -1.44 26.08 -20.82
N PRO A 185 -0.97 25.99 -22.08
CA PRO A 185 -0.23 24.83 -22.56
C PRO A 185 1.05 24.53 -21.77
N LYS A 186 1.66 25.55 -21.13
CA LYS A 186 2.84 25.36 -20.29
C LYS A 186 2.54 24.52 -19.04
N GLY A 187 1.29 24.46 -18.59
CA GLY A 187 0.81 23.57 -17.52
C GLY A 187 1.16 22.10 -17.78
N ILE A 188 1.08 21.66 -19.04
CA ILE A 188 1.42 20.29 -19.43
C ILE A 188 2.89 19.98 -19.11
N LEU A 189 3.80 20.94 -19.27
CA LEU A 189 5.22 20.73 -18.94
C LEU A 189 5.42 20.52 -17.43
N TYR A 190 4.65 21.20 -16.58
CA TYR A 190 4.70 20.99 -15.13
C TYR A 190 4.16 19.61 -14.73
N ILE A 191 3.06 19.17 -15.35
CA ILE A 191 2.52 17.80 -15.19
C ILE A 191 3.57 16.75 -15.56
N LEU A 192 4.17 16.88 -16.74
CA LEU A 192 5.19 15.94 -17.21
C LEU A 192 6.45 15.98 -16.34
N GLY A 193 6.85 17.18 -15.90
CA GLY A 193 7.97 17.37 -14.98
C GLY A 193 7.75 16.66 -13.64
N MET A 194 6.58 16.82 -13.02
CA MET A 194 6.23 16.13 -11.77
C MET A 194 6.09 14.63 -11.95
N ALA A 195 5.48 14.17 -13.05
CA ALA A 195 5.40 12.76 -13.38
C ALA A 195 6.80 12.14 -13.53
N ALA A 196 7.71 12.79 -14.24
CA ALA A 196 9.08 12.32 -14.40
C ALA A 196 9.85 12.34 -13.06
N PHE A 197 9.72 13.43 -12.30
CA PHE A 197 10.40 13.62 -11.01
C PHE A 197 10.07 12.51 -10.01
N TRP A 198 8.82 12.04 -9.97
CA TRP A 198 8.42 10.95 -9.08
C TRP A 198 8.53 9.56 -9.72
N GLY A 199 8.11 9.42 -10.97
CA GLY A 199 8.04 8.14 -11.66
C GLY A 199 9.40 7.51 -11.91
N ILE A 200 10.41 8.31 -12.28
CA ILE A 200 11.75 7.82 -12.61
C ILE A 200 12.45 7.24 -11.36
N PRO A 201 12.60 7.99 -10.25
CA PRO A 201 13.20 7.44 -9.03
C PRO A 201 12.45 6.22 -8.50
N PHE A 202 11.11 6.27 -8.48
CA PHE A 202 10.28 5.15 -8.03
C PHE A 202 10.55 3.87 -8.83
N TYR A 203 10.61 3.97 -10.16
CA TYR A 203 10.90 2.84 -11.04
C TYR A 203 12.26 2.20 -10.71
N PHE A 204 13.32 3.00 -10.59
CA PHE A 204 14.67 2.49 -10.33
C PHE A 204 14.79 1.89 -8.93
N ILE A 205 14.23 2.54 -7.90
CA ILE A 205 14.22 2.04 -6.53
C ILE A 205 13.51 0.70 -6.48
N MET A 206 12.28 0.61 -7.01
CA MET A 206 11.52 -0.64 -7.00
C MET A 206 12.20 -1.76 -7.80
N LYS A 207 12.81 -1.43 -8.94
CA LYS A 207 13.58 -2.42 -9.72
C LYS A 207 14.75 -2.98 -8.90
N LEU A 208 15.49 -2.12 -8.20
CA LEU A 208 16.59 -2.53 -7.31
C LEU A 208 16.07 -3.39 -6.15
N LEU A 209 14.96 -2.99 -5.54
CA LEU A 209 14.32 -3.72 -4.45
C LEU A 209 13.87 -5.13 -4.87
N ILE A 210 13.28 -5.27 -6.06
CA ILE A 210 12.87 -6.59 -6.58
C ILE A 210 14.10 -7.44 -6.89
N SER A 211 15.14 -6.89 -7.52
CA SER A 211 16.37 -7.64 -7.78
C SER A 211 17.04 -8.13 -6.48
N ASN A 212 17.03 -7.32 -5.42
CA ASN A 212 17.51 -7.74 -4.10
C ASN A 212 16.63 -8.84 -3.48
N SER A 213 15.32 -8.78 -3.69
CA SER A 213 14.39 -9.83 -3.26
C SER A 213 14.69 -11.16 -3.94
N GLU A 214 14.94 -11.17 -5.25
CA GLU A 214 15.30 -12.39 -5.98
C GLU A 214 16.59 -13.01 -5.46
N LYS A 215 17.64 -12.20 -5.27
CA LYS A 215 18.90 -12.67 -4.69
C LYS A 215 18.72 -13.31 -3.31
N ASN A 216 17.77 -12.82 -2.52
CA ASN A 216 17.46 -13.43 -1.22
C ASN A 216 16.71 -14.75 -1.38
N SER A 217 15.76 -14.82 -2.32
CA SER A 217 15.03 -16.06 -2.63
C SER A 217 15.98 -17.15 -3.11
N ASP A 218 16.94 -16.83 -3.98
CA ASP A 218 17.90 -17.80 -4.51
C ASP A 218 18.82 -18.32 -3.39
N LYS A 219 19.27 -17.45 -2.49
CA LYS A 219 20.05 -17.83 -1.30
C LYS A 219 19.30 -18.74 -0.33
N GLU A 220 17.99 -18.54 -0.16
CA GLU A 220 17.18 -19.43 0.69
C GLU A 220 17.00 -20.82 0.05
N LEU A 221 16.87 -20.88 -1.28
CA LEU A 221 16.81 -22.15 -2.01
C LEU A 221 18.13 -22.93 -1.93
N GLU A 222 19.27 -22.27 -2.17
CA GLU A 222 20.60 -22.90 -2.06
C GLU A 222 20.89 -23.44 -0.66
N LYS A 223 20.39 -22.76 0.38
CA LYS A 223 20.50 -23.25 1.76
C LYS A 223 19.67 -24.51 1.95
N ALA A 224 18.40 -24.51 1.54
CA ALA A 224 17.54 -25.67 1.67
C ALA A 224 18.13 -26.90 0.95
N GLU A 225 18.63 -26.72 -0.27
CA GLU A 225 19.26 -27.80 -1.05
C GLU A 225 20.54 -28.36 -0.41
N LYS A 226 21.29 -27.55 0.35
CA LYS A 226 22.48 -27.99 1.10
C LYS A 226 22.18 -28.72 2.41
N TYR A 227 20.99 -28.55 2.97
CA TYR A 227 20.60 -29.20 4.23
C TYR A 227 19.71 -30.45 4.00
N ASP A 228 19.11 -30.58 2.81
CA ASP A 228 18.30 -31.73 2.40
C ASP A 228 19.08 -32.76 1.53
N GLY A 229 20.37 -32.53 1.26
CA GLY A 229 21.27 -33.43 0.52
C GLY A 229 22.43 -33.92 1.37
#